data_AF-A0AAN7GYZ9-F1
#
_entry.id   AF-A0AAN7GYZ9-F1
#
_cell.length_a   1.000
_cell.length_b   1.000
_cell.length_c   1.000
_cell.angle_alpha   90.00
_cell.angle_beta   90.00
_cell.angle_gamma   90.00
#
_symmetry.space_group_name_H-M   'P 1'
#
loop_
_entity.id
_entity.type
_entity.pdbx_description
1 polymer ?
#
loop_
_entity_poly.entity_id
_entity_poly.type
_entity_poly.pdbx_seq_one_letter_code
_entity_poly.pdbx_strand_id
1 'polypeptide(L)'
;MENFQNALMAAIPPAPAPKGPLNKYRLLSPSTSVRVSPLCLGGMNFGSNWKEMMGSMTQEQTQELLDYFYDNGGNFIDTANLYQNGQSEEWIGGWMKKRENRDEIDEFFAICFDDDEDENTDEKS
;
A
#
# COMPACT_ATOMS: atom_id res chain seq x y z
N MET A 1 -2.05 -46.38 -3.61
CA MET A 1 -1.77 -44.99 -4.04
C MET A 1 -2.39 -43.94 -3.10
N GLU A 2 -3.36 -44.31 -2.25
CA GLU A 2 -4.01 -43.38 -1.29
C GLU A 2 -3.11 -42.94 -0.12
N ASN A 3 -2.16 -43.79 0.31
CA ASN A 3 -1.27 -43.45 1.44
C ASN A 3 -0.29 -42.30 1.15
N PHE A 4 0.09 -42.08 -0.11
CA PHE A 4 1.07 -41.05 -0.46
C PHE A 4 0.44 -39.66 -0.52
N GLN A 5 -0.83 -39.57 -0.94
CA GLN A 5 -1.58 -38.30 -0.95
C GLN A 5 -1.96 -37.86 0.48
N ASN A 6 -2.33 -38.80 1.35
CA ASN A 6 -2.64 -38.50 2.75
C ASN A 6 -1.41 -38.02 3.54
N ALA A 7 -0.23 -38.57 3.26
CA ALA A 7 1.02 -38.13 3.87
C ALA A 7 1.44 -36.72 3.41
N LEU A 8 1.17 -36.35 2.15
CA LEU A 8 1.47 -35.03 1.62
C LEU A 8 0.58 -33.94 2.22
N MET A 9 -0.70 -34.24 2.49
CA MET A 9 -1.64 -33.31 3.14
C MET A 9 -1.34 -33.11 4.64
N ALA A 10 -0.75 -34.10 5.30
CA ALA A 10 -0.35 -34.01 6.71
C ALA A 10 0.96 -33.25 6.93
N ALA A 11 1.74 -32.99 5.87
CA ALA A 11 3.08 -32.41 5.95
C ALA A 11 3.12 -30.87 5.93
N ILE A 12 1.99 -30.21 5.65
CA ILE A 12 1.91 -28.74 5.65
C ILE A 12 1.13 -28.32 6.90
N PRO A 13 1.76 -27.63 7.87
CA PRO A 13 1.03 -27.13 9.03
C PRO A 13 -0.10 -26.21 8.54
N PRO A 14 -1.30 -26.27 9.15
CA PRO A 14 -2.38 -25.38 8.78
C PRO A 14 -1.89 -23.93 8.93
N ALA A 15 -2.28 -23.08 7.96
CA ALA A 15 -1.89 -21.68 7.97
C ALA A 15 -2.20 -21.06 9.35
N PRO A 16 -1.27 -20.26 9.92
CA PRO A 16 -1.49 -19.64 11.22
C PRO A 16 -2.80 -18.84 11.20
N ALA A 17 -3.50 -18.84 12.34
CA ALA A 17 -4.74 -18.11 12.47
C ALA A 17 -4.51 -16.62 12.12
N PRO A 18 -5.42 -15.99 11.36
CA PRO A 18 -5.26 -14.61 10.95
C PRO A 18 -5.15 -13.71 12.19
N LYS A 19 -4.09 -12.91 12.26
CA LYS A 19 -3.82 -11.99 13.39
C LYS A 19 -4.95 -10.98 13.61
N GLY A 20 -5.71 -10.65 12.56
CA GLY A 20 -6.81 -9.69 12.58
C GLY A 20 -7.71 -9.76 11.34
N PRO A 21 -8.73 -8.90 11.25
CA PRO A 21 -9.67 -8.85 10.12
C PRO A 21 -8.99 -8.49 8.79
N LEU A 22 -7.88 -7.74 8.82
CA LEU A 22 -7.11 -7.38 7.62
C LEU A 22 -6.34 -8.55 7.02
N ASN A 23 -5.98 -9.54 7.84
CA ASN A 23 -5.24 -10.73 7.42
C ASN A 23 -6.12 -11.75 6.65
N LYS A 24 -7.39 -11.43 6.39
CA LYS A 24 -8.29 -12.23 5.54
C LYS A 24 -8.15 -11.79 4.09
N TYR A 25 -7.08 -12.22 3.44
CA TYR A 25 -6.78 -11.81 2.07
C TYR A 25 -7.82 -12.29 1.05
N ARG A 26 -8.09 -11.42 0.08
CA ARG A 26 -8.98 -11.67 -1.05
C ARG A 26 -8.18 -11.61 -2.33
N LEU A 27 -8.58 -12.40 -3.32
CA LEU A 27 -8.00 -12.31 -4.65
C LEU A 27 -8.38 -10.95 -5.25
N LEU A 28 -7.39 -10.18 -5.71
CA LEU A 28 -7.62 -8.85 -6.27
C LEU A 28 -8.45 -8.92 -7.57
N SER A 29 -8.14 -9.88 -8.43
CA SER A 29 -8.88 -10.16 -9.66
C SER A 29 -8.81 -11.66 -9.99
N PRO A 30 -9.84 -12.28 -10.60
CA PRO A 30 -9.76 -13.66 -11.09
C PRO A 30 -8.60 -13.92 -12.06
N SER A 31 -8.12 -12.89 -12.74
CA SER A 31 -7.00 -12.96 -13.68
C SER A 31 -5.62 -12.74 -13.04
N THR A 32 -5.55 -12.32 -11.78
CA THR A 32 -4.30 -12.04 -11.08
C THR A 32 -4.12 -12.99 -9.90
N SER A 33 -2.89 -13.42 -9.63
CA SER A 33 -2.59 -14.30 -8.47
C SER A 33 -2.29 -13.50 -7.19
N VAL A 34 -2.69 -12.22 -7.16
CA VAL A 34 -2.37 -11.28 -6.08
C VAL A 34 -3.47 -11.34 -5.00
N ARG A 35 -3.07 -11.43 -3.74
CA ARG A 35 -3.95 -11.56 -2.59
C ARG A 35 -3.79 -10.37 -1.66
N VAL A 36 -4.81 -9.52 -1.62
CA VAL A 36 -4.76 -8.24 -0.90
C VAL A 36 -5.66 -8.24 0.34
N SER A 37 -5.37 -7.37 1.29
CA SER A 37 -6.19 -7.10 2.47
C SER A 37 -7.55 -6.53 2.05
N PRO A 38 -8.61 -6.77 2.83
CA PRO A 38 -9.95 -6.28 2.49
C PRO A 38 -10.07 -4.76 2.51
N LEU A 39 -9.11 -4.06 3.12
CA LEU A 39 -8.98 -2.61 3.09
C LEU A 39 -7.65 -2.23 2.42
N CYS A 40 -7.72 -1.17 1.61
CA CYS A 40 -6.57 -0.50 1.01
C CYS A 40 -6.21 0.73 1.83
N LEU A 41 -4.92 0.95 2.09
CA LEU A 41 -4.41 2.15 2.74
C LEU A 41 -3.97 3.17 1.67
N GLY A 42 -4.72 4.26 1.53
CA GLY A 42 -4.39 5.33 0.60
C GLY A 42 -3.30 6.27 1.14
N GLY A 43 -2.26 6.50 0.34
CA GLY A 43 -1.11 7.33 0.67
C GLY A 43 -1.24 8.82 0.31
N MET A 44 -2.44 9.29 -0.06
CA MET A 44 -2.67 10.68 -0.50
C MET A 44 -2.28 11.74 0.56
N ASN A 45 -2.39 11.38 1.84
CA ASN A 45 -2.03 12.26 2.96
C ASN A 45 -0.56 12.17 3.37
N PHE A 46 0.23 11.28 2.77
CA PHE A 46 1.62 11.04 3.17
C PHE A 46 2.52 12.11 2.55
N GLY A 47 2.59 13.24 3.24
CA GLY A 47 3.43 14.35 2.84
C GLY A 47 3.07 15.64 3.57
N SER A 48 3.87 16.66 3.31
CA SER A 48 3.71 18.01 3.82
C SER A 48 3.37 19.04 2.73
N ASN A 49 3.43 18.64 1.46
CA ASN A 49 3.34 19.55 0.32
C ASN A 49 1.93 20.11 0.11
N TRP A 50 0.88 19.38 0.51
CA TRP A 50 -0.52 19.83 0.44
C TRP A 50 -1.09 20.23 1.80
N LYS A 51 -0.23 20.73 2.71
CA LYS A 51 -0.62 21.10 4.07
C LYS A 51 -1.83 22.02 4.16
N GLU A 52 -1.96 22.95 3.21
CA GLU A 52 -3.05 23.93 3.18
C GLU A 52 -4.39 23.33 2.73
N MET A 53 -4.37 22.24 1.94
CA MET A 53 -5.57 21.63 1.38
C MET A 53 -6.02 20.36 2.13
N MET A 54 -5.07 19.56 2.64
CA MET A 54 -5.31 18.22 3.19
C MET A 54 -4.72 18.03 4.60
N GLY A 55 -4.06 19.06 5.15
CA GLY A 55 -3.30 18.97 6.41
C GLY A 55 -1.89 18.41 6.21
N SER A 56 -1.08 18.48 7.27
CA SER A 56 0.29 17.94 7.25
C SER A 56 0.38 16.64 8.05
N MET A 57 0.94 15.62 7.43
CA MET A 57 1.36 14.41 8.12
C MET A 57 2.89 14.37 8.12
N THR A 58 3.51 14.16 9.28
CA THR A 58 4.98 14.05 9.32
C THR A 58 5.42 12.67 8.83
N GLN A 59 6.71 12.56 8.50
CA GLN A 59 7.28 11.29 8.07
C GLN A 59 7.21 10.23 9.18
N GLU A 60 7.36 10.64 10.45
CA GLU A 60 7.26 9.76 11.61
C GLU A 60 5.84 9.21 11.76
N GLN A 61 4.83 10.08 11.68
CA GLN A 61 3.42 9.68 11.75
C GLN A 61 3.05 8.73 10.60
N THR A 62 3.63 8.95 9.41
CA THR A 62 3.46 8.05 8.27
C THR A 62 4.04 6.68 8.55
N GLN A 63 5.26 6.61 9.09
CA GLN A 63 5.87 5.34 9.45
C GLN A 63 5.09 4.62 10.55
N GLU A 64 4.62 5.32 11.58
CA GLU A 64 3.80 4.74 12.65
C GLU A 64 2.46 4.19 12.13
N LEU A 65 1.80 4.90 11.20
CA LEU A 65 0.56 4.42 10.59
C LEU A 65 0.80 3.18 9.72
N LEU A 66 1.87 3.19 8.92
CA LEU A 66 2.26 2.05 8.10
C LEU A 66 2.62 0.82 8.97
N ASP A 67 3.34 1.03 10.08
CA ASP A 67 3.65 -0.03 11.04
C ASP A 67 2.38 -0.60 11.66
N TYR A 68 1.46 0.26 12.11
CA TYR A 68 0.18 -0.19 12.65
C TYR A 68 -0.64 -0.99 11.63
N PHE A 69 -0.71 -0.52 10.38
CA PHE A 69 -1.42 -1.21 9.31
C PHE A 69 -0.82 -2.58 9.02
N TYR A 70 0.51 -2.64 8.90
CA TYR A 70 1.26 -3.88 8.65
C TYR A 70 1.11 -4.89 9.80
N ASP A 71 1.24 -4.45 11.05
CA ASP A 71 1.12 -5.30 12.23
C ASP A 71 -0.28 -5.93 12.35
N ASN A 72 -1.31 -5.22 11.89
CA ASN A 72 -2.68 -5.74 11.81
C ASN A 72 -2.92 -6.69 10.62
N GLY A 73 -1.91 -6.89 9.76
CA GLY A 73 -1.95 -7.78 8.60
C GLY A 73 -2.44 -7.11 7.32
N GLY A 74 -2.40 -5.78 7.25
CA GLY A 74 -2.63 -5.03 6.03
C GLY A 74 -1.45 -5.19 5.07
N ASN A 75 -1.74 -5.43 3.79
CA ASN A 75 -0.71 -5.54 2.75
C ASN A 75 -1.02 -4.70 1.50
N PHE A 76 -2.18 -4.05 1.43
CA PHE A 76 -2.61 -3.29 0.26
C PHE A 76 -2.44 -1.79 0.49
N ILE A 77 -1.49 -1.17 -0.21
CA ILE A 77 -1.18 0.25 -0.13
C ILE A 77 -1.38 0.87 -1.52
N ASP A 78 -2.04 2.01 -1.59
CA ASP A 78 -2.27 2.77 -2.82
C ASP A 78 -1.53 4.11 -2.77
N THR A 79 -0.79 4.43 -3.84
CA THR A 79 -0.05 5.68 -3.99
C THR A 79 -0.01 6.16 -5.44
N ALA A 80 0.39 7.41 -5.67
CA ALA A 80 0.52 8.01 -6.99
C ALA A 80 1.67 9.02 -7.04
N ASN A 81 2.24 9.26 -8.23
CA ASN A 81 3.35 10.19 -8.43
C ASN A 81 2.97 11.65 -8.10
N LEU A 82 1.71 12.01 -8.29
CA LEU A 82 1.23 13.36 -7.96
C LEU A 82 0.93 13.53 -6.46
N TYR A 83 0.84 12.45 -5.68
CA TYR A 83 0.52 12.57 -4.26
C TYR A 83 1.64 13.31 -3.54
N GLN A 84 1.30 14.50 -3.04
CA GLN A 84 2.23 15.37 -2.34
C GLN A 84 3.48 15.66 -3.20
N ASN A 85 3.31 15.79 -4.53
CA ASN A 85 4.40 15.98 -5.50
C ASN A 85 5.49 14.88 -5.40
N GLY A 86 5.09 13.61 -5.33
CA GLY A 86 5.99 12.45 -5.29
C GLY A 86 6.52 12.09 -3.89
N GLN A 87 6.26 12.93 -2.88
CA GLN A 87 6.76 12.70 -1.52
C GLN A 87 6.14 11.45 -0.87
N SER A 88 4.92 11.09 -1.23
CA SER A 88 4.25 9.90 -0.72
C SER A 88 5.02 8.61 -1.06
N GLU A 89 5.45 8.48 -2.31
CA GLU A 89 6.23 7.33 -2.78
C GLU A 89 7.60 7.24 -2.10
N GLU A 90 8.29 8.37 -1.94
CA GLU A 90 9.58 8.40 -1.26
C GLU A 90 9.47 7.89 0.17
N TRP A 91 8.40 8.26 0.87
CA TRP A 91 8.18 7.87 2.26
C TRP A 91 7.78 6.40 2.40
N ILE A 92 6.86 5.92 1.56
CA ILE A 92 6.46 4.50 1.53
C ILE A 92 7.64 3.61 1.11
N GLY A 93 8.34 3.97 0.03
CA GLY A 93 9.54 3.27 -0.45
C GLY A 93 10.67 3.24 0.58
N GLY A 94 10.90 4.37 1.25
CA GLY A 94 11.85 4.47 2.35
C GLY A 94 11.46 3.60 3.56
N TRP A 95 10.17 3.54 3.88
CA TRP A 95 9.64 2.69 4.96
C TRP A 95 9.82 1.19 4.64
N MET A 96 9.48 0.76 3.42
CA MET A 96 9.65 -0.62 2.96
C MET A 96 11.12 -1.04 2.95
N LYS A 97 12.01 -0.19 2.44
CA LYS A 97 13.45 -0.46 2.39
C LYS A 97 14.06 -0.69 3.78
N LYS A 98 13.58 0.04 4.80
CA LYS A 98 14.06 -0.13 6.19
C LYS A 98 13.64 -1.46 6.81
N ARG A 99 12.54 -2.06 6.35
CA ARG A 99 11.92 -3.26 6.93
C ARG A 99 12.13 -4.52 6.10
N GLU A 100 12.69 -4.36 4.90
CA GLU A 100 12.96 -5.45 3.96
C GLU A 100 11.70 -6.30 3.64
N ASN A 101 10.51 -5.69 3.74
CA ASN A 101 9.22 -6.35 3.60
C ASN A 101 8.58 -6.14 2.22
N ARG A 102 9.38 -5.85 1.19
CA ARG A 102 8.88 -5.54 -0.16
C ARG A 102 8.08 -6.68 -0.77
N ASP A 103 8.40 -7.92 -0.42
CA ASP A 103 7.70 -9.12 -0.91
C ASP A 103 6.36 -9.37 -0.21
N GLU A 104 6.11 -8.69 0.91
CA GLU A 104 4.90 -8.83 1.72
C GLU A 104 3.87 -7.72 1.47
N ILE A 105 4.26 -6.67 0.75
CA ILE A 105 3.44 -5.49 0.48
C ILE A 105 3.04 -5.44 -1.00
N ASP A 106 1.73 -5.44 -1.22
CA ASP A 106 1.10 -5.15 -2.50
C ASP A 106 0.89 -3.64 -2.62
N GLU A 107 1.92 -2.95 -3.10
CA GLU A 107 1.87 -1.54 -3.47
C GLU A 107 1.24 -1.38 -4.85
N PHE A 108 0.17 -0.59 -4.91
CA PHE A 108 -0.51 -0.21 -6.13
C PHE A 108 -0.18 1.24 -6.45
N PHE A 109 0.32 1.44 -7.65
CA PHE A 109 0.79 2.73 -8.11
C PHE A 109 -0.09 3.23 -9.25
N ALA A 110 -0.68 4.41 -9.05
CA ALA A 110 -1.37 5.13 -10.10
C ALA A 110 -0.44 6.19 -10.71
N ILE A 111 -0.22 6.12 -12.03
CA ILE A 111 0.44 7.19 -12.78
C ILE A 111 -0.63 8.23 -13.11
N CYS A 112 -0.52 9.38 -12.49
CA CYS A 112 -1.27 10.57 -12.85
C CYS A 112 -0.39 11.43 -13.77
N PHE A 113 -0.89 11.71 -14.96
CA PHE A 113 -0.32 12.73 -15.82
C PHE A 113 -0.88 14.06 -15.35
N ASP A 114 -0.01 15.06 -15.19
CA ASP A 114 -0.49 16.44 -15.12
C ASP A 114 -1.21 16.70 -16.45
N ASP A 115 -2.50 17.04 -16.39
CA ASP A 115 -3.08 17.78 -17.50
C ASP A 115 -2.23 19.04 -17.59
N ASP A 116 -1.53 19.24 -18.71
CA ASP A 116 -0.84 20.49 -18.99
C ASP A 116 -1.85 21.61 -18.74
N GLU A 117 -1.78 22.29 -17.58
CA GLU A 117 -2.42 23.58 -17.41
C GLU A 117 -1.70 24.48 -18.41
N ASP A 118 -2.32 24.66 -19.58
CA ASP A 118 -1.97 25.69 -20.52
C ASP A 118 -1.68 26.97 -19.71
N GLU A 119 -0.45 27.46 -19.80
CA GLU A 119 -0.07 28.79 -19.34
C GLU A 119 -1.06 29.79 -19.91
N ASN A 120 -2.07 30.16 -19.12
CA ASN A 120 -2.89 31.31 -19.40
C ASN A 120 -2.65 32.34 -18.30
N THR A 121 -1.44 32.92 -18.36
CA THR A 121 -1.17 34.24 -17.79
C THR A 121 -1.98 35.28 -18.57
N ASP A 122 -3.29 35.30 -18.34
CA ASP A 122 -4.17 36.35 -18.84
C ASP A 122 -4.23 37.49 -17.83
N GLU A 123 -3.62 38.61 -18.25
CA GLU A 123 -3.89 40.00 -17.88
C GLU A 123 -5.00 40.25 -16.83
N LYS A 124 -4.61 40.81 -15.69
CA LYS A 124 -5.42 41.84 -15.03
C LYS A 124 -4.54 43.01 -14.58
N SER A 125 -4.60 44.04 -15.42
CA SER A 125 -4.57 45.49 -15.15
C SER A 125 -4.55 45.94 -13.69
#